data_AF-A0A2P4YBG0-F1
#
_entry.id   AF-A0A2P4YBG0-F1
#
_cell.length_a   1.000
_cell.length_b   1.000
_cell.length_c   1.000
_cell.angle_alpha   90.00
_cell.angle_beta   90.00
_cell.angle_gamma   90.00
#
_symmetry.space_group_name_H-M   'P 1'
#
loop_
_entity.id
_entity.type
_entity.pdbx_description
1 polymer ?
#
loop_
_entity_poly.entity_id
_entity_poly.type
_entity_poly.pdbx_seq_one_letter_code
_entity_poly.pdbx_strand_id
1 'polypeptide(L)'
;MSTLQQPQESTRKRPAEASIEGSKRNKTDIHDRPSLTQLLSRKSALEPQLPLSQTSEDSDVPLARLAAQQKAKRAAELKSKTQQKQPKTRGRTTEQGDVVFELATKRRVTVRKWKAMKFVDIREFYDDNGEVKPGKKGISLSPEQWEKLFSFSDAITEAIELVEEDKVGMEALAGVPGCILRPDGDVRAIALPLSNKRRATVRYFRNGVLIDLREYYEQDGVSKPGKKGISLSKDQWMALQEVADEITEAADRL
;
A
#
# COMPACT_ATOMS: atom_id res chain seq x y z
N MET A 1 -9.79 -4.02 76.82
CA MET A 1 -10.99 -4.52 76.14
C MET A 1 -11.38 -3.51 75.06
N SER A 2 -10.72 -3.60 73.89
CA SER A 2 -10.93 -2.68 72.77
C SER A 2 -12.05 -3.19 71.87
N THR A 3 -13.02 -2.31 71.62
CA THR A 3 -14.19 -2.52 70.78
C THR A 3 -13.83 -2.61 69.30
N LEU A 4 -14.27 -3.71 68.68
CA LEU A 4 -14.24 -3.98 67.25
C LEU A 4 -15.38 -3.18 66.58
N GLN A 5 -15.06 -2.32 65.61
CA GLN A 5 -16.05 -1.64 64.77
C GLN A 5 -15.91 -2.16 63.33
N GLN A 6 -16.91 -2.88 62.83
CA GLN A 6 -17.04 -3.27 61.42
C GLN A 6 -17.53 -2.08 60.57
N PRO A 7 -17.10 -1.94 59.31
CA PRO A 7 -17.65 -0.97 58.37
C PRO A 7 -18.88 -1.52 57.62
N GLN A 8 -19.89 -0.66 57.44
CA GLN A 8 -21.12 -0.91 56.68
C GLN A 8 -20.92 -0.57 55.19
N GLU A 9 -21.24 -1.52 54.30
CA GLU A 9 -21.34 -1.34 52.86
C GLU A 9 -22.56 -0.46 52.49
N SER A 10 -22.36 0.52 51.62
CA SER A 10 -23.44 1.33 51.05
C SER A 10 -23.74 0.89 49.61
N THR A 11 -24.88 0.24 49.43
CA THR A 11 -25.44 -0.11 48.12
C THR A 11 -26.24 1.07 47.57
N ARG A 12 -25.80 1.65 46.46
CA ARG A 12 -26.61 2.62 45.68
C ARG A 12 -27.18 1.95 44.43
N LYS A 13 -28.49 1.81 44.45
CA LYS A 13 -29.39 1.33 43.38
C LYS A 13 -29.28 2.22 42.12
N ARG A 14 -29.20 1.59 40.94
CA ARG A 14 -29.52 2.18 39.63
C ARG A 14 -30.96 1.82 39.27
N PRO A 15 -31.83 2.75 38.87
CA PRO A 15 -33.06 2.41 38.18
C PRO A 15 -32.84 2.33 36.67
N ALA A 16 -33.63 1.46 36.06
CA ALA A 16 -33.61 1.00 34.68
C ALA A 16 -34.37 1.92 33.71
N GLU A 17 -34.03 1.73 32.44
CA GLU A 17 -34.88 1.74 31.22
C GLU A 17 -35.89 2.88 31.00
N ALA A 18 -35.67 3.62 29.92
CA ALA A 18 -36.71 4.35 29.20
C ALA A 18 -36.63 4.02 27.69
N SER A 19 -37.80 3.75 27.16
CA SER A 19 -38.16 3.04 25.94
C SER A 19 -37.78 3.70 24.62
N ILE A 20 -37.58 2.82 23.63
CA ILE A 20 -37.56 3.09 22.18
C ILE A 20 -38.96 2.81 21.64
N GLU A 21 -39.60 3.80 21.03
CA GLU A 21 -40.72 3.68 20.07
C GLU A 21 -41.06 5.11 19.60
N GLY A 22 -41.35 5.45 18.35
CA GLY A 22 -41.39 4.76 17.07
C GLY A 22 -41.70 5.86 16.05
N SER A 23 -40.79 6.11 15.10
CA SER A 23 -40.98 7.17 14.10
C SER A 23 -41.49 6.58 12.79
N LYS A 24 -42.74 6.92 12.47
CA LYS A 24 -43.49 6.50 11.29
C LYS A 24 -42.78 6.98 10.01
N ARG A 25 -42.33 6.04 9.16
CA ARG A 25 -41.90 6.35 7.78
C ARG A 25 -43.10 6.28 6.85
N ASN A 26 -43.42 7.43 6.27
CA ASN A 26 -44.43 7.58 5.22
C ASN A 26 -43.98 6.93 3.91
N LYS A 27 -44.96 6.33 3.24
CA LYS A 27 -44.89 5.63 1.96
C LYS A 27 -45.30 6.59 0.83
N THR A 28 -44.34 7.03 0.03
CA THR A 28 -44.42 7.72 -1.28
C THR A 28 -43.01 7.64 -1.87
N ASP A 29 -42.69 7.46 -3.14
CA ASP A 29 -43.40 7.43 -4.41
C ASP A 29 -42.44 6.70 -5.38
N ILE A 30 -42.96 5.81 -6.22
CA ILE A 30 -42.17 5.04 -7.20
C ILE A 30 -42.17 5.86 -8.48
N HIS A 31 -41.12 6.67 -8.70
CA HIS A 31 -40.88 7.32 -9.98
C HIS A 31 -39.79 6.60 -10.78
N ASP A 32 -40.29 5.90 -11.80
CA ASP A 32 -39.73 5.59 -13.11
C ASP A 32 -38.23 5.84 -13.33
N ARG A 33 -37.45 4.76 -13.36
CA ARG A 33 -36.06 4.76 -13.83
C ARG A 33 -36.04 4.17 -15.24
N PRO A 34 -35.66 4.94 -16.28
CA PRO A 34 -35.75 4.47 -17.66
C PRO A 34 -34.80 3.30 -17.91
N SER A 35 -35.25 2.35 -18.72
CA SER A 35 -34.54 1.10 -19.00
C SER A 35 -33.28 1.34 -19.84
N LEU A 36 -32.28 0.46 -19.68
CA LEU A 36 -31.00 0.49 -20.38
C LEU A 36 -31.17 0.48 -21.92
N THR A 37 -32.26 -0.10 -22.41
CA THR A 37 -32.66 -0.13 -23.82
C THR A 37 -33.06 1.25 -24.37
N GLN A 38 -33.60 2.15 -23.52
CA GLN A 38 -33.96 3.52 -23.91
C GLN A 38 -32.76 4.48 -23.97
N LEU A 39 -31.67 4.17 -23.24
CA LEU A 39 -30.44 4.97 -23.26
C LEU A 39 -29.58 4.72 -24.52
N LEU A 40 -29.64 3.51 -25.08
CA LEU A 40 -28.85 3.14 -26.26
C LEU A 40 -29.41 3.73 -27.57
N SER A 41 -30.72 4.03 -27.64
CA SER A 41 -31.35 4.61 -28.83
C SER A 41 -31.12 6.12 -29.02
N ARG A 42 -30.57 6.82 -28.02
CA ARG A 42 -30.24 8.26 -28.13
C ARG A 42 -28.81 8.54 -28.60
N LYS A 43 -27.98 7.50 -28.76
CA LYS A 43 -26.56 7.64 -29.13
C LYS A 43 -26.28 7.37 -30.61
N SER A 44 -27.28 6.96 -31.39
CA SER A 44 -27.17 6.62 -32.81
C SER A 44 -27.62 7.73 -33.79
N ALA A 45 -27.81 8.97 -33.31
CA ALA A 45 -28.30 10.09 -34.13
C ALA A 45 -27.29 11.25 -34.31
N LEU A 46 -25.99 11.00 -34.16
CA LEU A 46 -24.96 12.00 -34.46
C LEU A 46 -23.75 11.33 -35.12
N GLU A 47 -23.91 10.98 -36.40
CA GLU A 47 -22.83 10.53 -37.28
C GLU A 47 -22.62 11.59 -38.38
N PRO A 48 -21.49 12.31 -38.40
CA PRO A 48 -21.16 13.18 -39.52
C PRO A 48 -20.71 12.35 -40.72
N GLN A 49 -21.49 12.41 -41.79
CA GLN A 49 -21.21 11.82 -43.10
C GLN A 49 -20.01 12.52 -43.78
N LEU A 50 -19.03 11.72 -44.21
CA LEU A 50 -17.99 12.13 -45.18
C LEU A 50 -18.52 11.89 -46.61
N PRO A 51 -18.45 12.87 -47.53
CA PRO A 51 -18.73 12.62 -48.95
C PRO A 51 -17.46 12.25 -49.72
N LEU A 52 -17.56 11.23 -50.59
CA LEU A 52 -16.52 10.82 -51.53
C LEU A 52 -16.90 11.20 -52.97
N SER A 53 -15.94 11.85 -53.66
CA SER A 53 -15.67 11.86 -55.13
C SER A 53 -16.71 12.52 -56.06
N GLN A 54 -16.40 13.22 -57.16
CA GLN A 54 -15.35 13.14 -58.20
C GLN A 54 -15.12 14.58 -58.79
N THR A 55 -13.96 14.96 -59.33
CA THR A 55 -13.62 14.86 -60.76
C THR A 55 -12.18 15.36 -61.02
N SER A 56 -11.65 14.90 -62.16
CA SER A 56 -10.33 15.05 -62.78
C SER A 56 -9.72 16.46 -62.85
N GLU A 57 -8.38 16.55 -62.78
CA GLU A 57 -7.49 16.95 -63.90
C GLU A 57 -6.01 17.08 -63.46
N ASP A 58 -5.16 17.01 -64.48
CA ASP A 58 -3.72 16.74 -64.56
C ASP A 58 -2.77 17.74 -63.86
N SER A 59 -1.69 17.25 -63.22
CA SER A 59 -0.37 17.92 -63.18
C SER A 59 0.70 17.14 -62.42
N ASP A 60 1.83 17.01 -63.09
CA ASP A 60 3.06 16.31 -62.79
C ASP A 60 3.87 16.86 -61.57
N VAL A 61 4.84 16.04 -61.11
CA VAL A 61 6.06 16.29 -60.28
C VAL A 61 6.00 16.58 -58.75
N PRO A 62 7.02 16.14 -57.95
CA PRO A 62 7.69 14.83 -57.89
C PRO A 62 7.90 14.29 -56.44
N LEU A 63 7.90 12.96 -56.31
CA LEU A 63 8.03 12.10 -55.11
C LEU A 63 9.40 12.17 -54.37
N ALA A 64 10.08 13.32 -54.36
CA ALA A 64 11.44 13.47 -53.81
C ALA A 64 11.52 14.27 -52.51
N ARG A 65 10.45 14.94 -52.08
CA ARG A 65 10.50 15.88 -50.93
C ARG A 65 10.11 15.26 -49.57
N LEU A 66 9.40 14.12 -49.55
CA LEU A 66 9.01 13.42 -48.32
C LEU A 66 10.06 12.41 -47.80
N ALA A 67 10.91 11.88 -48.67
CA ALA A 67 11.97 10.94 -48.27
C ALA A 67 13.17 11.63 -47.58
N ALA A 68 13.37 12.94 -47.80
CA ALA A 68 14.50 13.69 -47.24
C ALA A 68 14.27 14.14 -45.77
N GLN A 69 13.02 14.26 -45.32
CA GLN A 69 12.72 14.68 -43.94
C GLN A 69 12.68 13.52 -42.92
N GLN A 70 12.59 12.27 -43.37
CA GLN A 70 12.64 11.10 -42.49
C GLN A 70 14.08 10.57 -42.26
N LYS A 71 15.05 10.98 -43.07
CA LYS A 71 16.47 10.61 -42.90
C LYS A 71 17.23 11.52 -41.92
N ALA A 72 16.75 12.74 -41.65
CA ALA A 72 17.38 13.66 -40.70
C ALA A 72 16.97 13.44 -39.23
N LYS A 73 15.80 12.83 -38.96
CA LYS A 73 15.36 12.50 -37.58
C LYS A 73 15.96 11.19 -37.05
N ARG A 74 16.30 10.23 -37.92
CA ARG A 74 16.94 8.96 -37.51
C ARG A 74 18.44 9.03 -37.24
N ALA A 75 19.12 10.09 -37.69
CA ALA A 75 20.56 10.27 -37.46
C ALA A 75 20.88 11.06 -36.17
N ALA A 76 19.89 11.72 -35.56
CA ALA A 76 20.04 12.39 -34.26
C ALA A 76 19.79 11.44 -33.07
N GLU A 77 19.19 10.27 -33.31
CA GLU A 77 18.88 9.26 -32.28
C GLU A 77 20.02 8.24 -32.04
N LEU A 78 21.10 8.31 -32.83
CA LEU A 78 22.21 7.34 -32.79
C LEU A 78 23.53 7.90 -32.22
N LYS A 79 23.51 9.06 -31.54
CA LYS A 79 24.71 9.68 -30.94
C LYS A 79 24.58 10.09 -29.47
N SER A 80 23.76 9.37 -28.69
CA SER A 80 23.72 9.51 -27.22
C SER A 80 23.70 8.18 -26.46
N LYS A 81 24.22 7.10 -27.08
CA LYS A 81 24.45 5.80 -26.43
C LYS A 81 25.92 5.43 -26.38
N THR A 82 26.73 6.31 -25.79
CA THR A 82 28.03 5.91 -25.22
C THR A 82 28.24 6.71 -23.95
N GLN A 83 27.47 6.38 -22.91
CA GLN A 83 27.88 6.59 -21.54
C GLN A 83 27.73 5.25 -20.83
N GLN A 84 28.86 4.80 -20.29
CA GLN A 84 29.00 3.56 -19.54
C GLN A 84 27.86 3.44 -18.53
N LYS A 85 27.04 2.40 -18.68
CA LYS A 85 26.03 2.01 -17.67
C LYS A 85 26.76 1.50 -16.44
N GLN A 86 27.15 2.42 -15.57
CA GLN A 86 27.14 2.15 -14.13
C GLN A 86 25.70 1.81 -13.75
N PRO A 87 25.42 0.79 -12.93
CA PRO A 87 24.07 0.52 -12.47
C PRO A 87 23.57 1.77 -11.75
N LYS A 88 22.51 2.41 -12.26
CA LYS A 88 21.86 3.51 -11.56
C LYS A 88 21.20 2.91 -10.33
N THR A 89 21.83 3.06 -9.16
CA THR A 89 21.19 2.77 -7.87
C THR A 89 19.91 3.57 -7.78
N ARG A 90 18.80 2.93 -7.42
CA ARG A 90 17.48 3.57 -7.25
C ARG A 90 17.47 4.48 -6.02
N GLY A 91 18.38 4.25 -5.07
CA GLY A 91 18.56 5.07 -3.87
C GLY A 91 19.23 6.41 -4.15
N ARG A 92 18.71 7.48 -3.54
CA ARG A 92 19.31 8.83 -3.51
C ARG A 92 19.94 9.10 -2.14
N THR A 93 21.22 9.42 -2.11
CA THR A 93 21.90 9.85 -0.89
C THR A 93 21.57 11.31 -0.55
N THR A 94 21.25 11.60 0.71
CA THR A 94 21.00 12.95 1.22
C THR A 94 22.30 13.58 1.75
N GLU A 95 22.29 14.89 1.98
CA GLU A 95 23.41 15.61 2.60
C GLU A 95 23.76 15.09 4.00
N GLN A 96 22.80 14.45 4.68
CA GLN A 96 22.96 13.86 6.01
C GLN A 96 23.61 12.46 5.96
N GLY A 97 23.88 11.94 4.75
CA GLY A 97 24.42 10.59 4.53
C GLY A 97 23.36 9.49 4.54
N ASP A 98 22.07 9.84 4.67
CA ASP A 98 20.98 8.86 4.59
C ASP A 98 20.72 8.47 3.13
N VAL A 99 20.31 7.22 2.89
CA VAL A 99 19.95 6.74 1.55
C VAL A 99 18.44 6.59 1.45
N VAL A 100 17.82 7.28 0.50
CA VAL A 100 16.36 7.34 0.34
C VAL A 100 15.93 6.63 -0.94
N PHE A 101 15.00 5.70 -0.82
CA PHE A 101 14.34 4.98 -1.90
C PHE A 101 12.87 5.38 -1.97
N GLU A 102 12.39 5.74 -3.16
CA GLU A 102 10.99 6.08 -3.37
C GLU A 102 10.19 4.82 -3.73
N LEU A 103 9.22 4.44 -2.88
CA LEU A 103 8.32 3.29 -3.15
C LEU A 103 7.07 3.72 -3.91
N ALA A 104 6.54 4.89 -3.56
CA ALA A 104 5.38 5.51 -4.18
C ALA A 104 5.46 7.02 -3.97
N THR A 105 4.57 7.79 -4.61
CA THR A 105 4.54 9.26 -4.53
C THR A 105 4.64 9.80 -3.09
N LYS A 106 4.00 9.13 -2.14
CA LYS A 106 3.95 9.53 -0.72
C LYS A 106 4.60 8.53 0.22
N ARG A 107 5.41 7.58 -0.27
CA ARG A 107 6.01 6.54 0.57
C ARG A 107 7.46 6.34 0.20
N ARG A 108 8.32 6.38 1.20
CA ARG A 108 9.77 6.25 1.03
C ARG A 108 10.32 5.25 2.03
N VAL A 109 11.41 4.61 1.64
CA VAL A 109 12.31 3.92 2.56
C VAL A 109 13.54 4.79 2.76
N THR A 110 13.92 5.01 4.00
CA THR A 110 15.13 5.75 4.35
C THR A 110 16.03 4.86 5.18
N VAL A 111 17.21 4.55 4.65
CA VAL A 111 18.28 3.92 5.39
C VAL A 111 19.08 5.03 6.07
N ARG A 112 19.10 5.02 7.40
CA ARG A 112 19.71 6.08 8.20
C ARG A 112 20.50 5.54 9.36
N LYS A 113 21.46 6.34 9.83
CA LYS A 113 22.22 6.08 11.04
C LYS A 113 21.75 6.99 12.16
N TRP A 114 21.41 6.42 13.31
CA TRP A 114 21.07 7.17 14.51
C TRP A 114 21.98 6.72 15.66
N LYS A 115 22.87 7.61 16.08
CA LYS A 115 23.97 7.30 17.01
C LYS A 115 24.82 6.16 16.44
N ALA A 116 24.89 5.02 17.13
CA ALA A 116 25.62 3.83 16.70
C ALA A 116 24.72 2.78 16.03
N MET A 117 23.42 3.04 15.88
CA MET A 117 22.46 2.08 15.34
C MET A 117 22.05 2.47 13.92
N LYS A 118 21.86 1.46 13.07
CA LYS A 118 21.35 1.61 11.71
C LYS A 118 19.86 1.28 11.70
N PHE A 119 19.09 1.96 10.86
CA PHE A 119 17.66 1.74 10.73
C PHE A 119 17.20 1.83 9.29
N VAL A 120 16.24 0.98 8.94
CA VAL A 120 15.48 1.05 7.70
C VAL A 120 14.09 1.60 8.03
N ASP A 121 13.83 2.86 7.70
CA ASP A 121 12.56 3.54 7.98
C ASP A 121 11.62 3.50 6.78
N ILE A 122 10.49 2.81 6.91
CA ILE A 122 9.45 2.72 5.88
C ILE A 122 8.32 3.67 6.31
N ARG A 123 8.15 4.79 5.60
CA ARG A 123 7.33 5.92 6.09
C ARG A 123 6.46 6.55 5.00
N GLU A 124 5.25 6.95 5.40
CA GLU A 124 4.36 7.79 4.61
C GLU A 124 4.72 9.27 4.80
N PHE A 125 4.78 10.02 3.71
CA PHE A 125 5.02 11.46 3.68
C PHE A 125 3.74 12.20 3.29
N TYR A 126 3.64 13.45 3.71
CA TYR A 126 2.55 14.34 3.35
C TYR A 126 3.10 15.69 2.89
N ASP A 127 2.30 16.36 2.06
CA ASP A 127 2.64 17.68 1.54
C ASP A 127 2.01 18.73 2.45
N ASP A 128 2.81 19.68 2.89
CA ASP A 128 2.41 20.81 3.72
C ASP A 128 2.94 22.09 3.06
N ASN A 129 2.05 22.84 2.40
CA ASN A 129 2.39 24.06 1.66
C ASN A 129 3.51 23.88 0.61
N GLY A 130 3.54 22.73 -0.08
CA GLY A 130 4.55 22.40 -1.09
C GLY A 130 5.84 21.79 -0.53
N GLU A 131 5.95 21.65 0.79
CA GLU A 131 7.06 20.97 1.46
C GLU A 131 6.66 19.52 1.82
N VAL A 132 7.50 18.55 1.42
CA VAL A 132 7.25 17.12 1.69
C VAL A 132 7.78 16.76 3.07
N LYS A 133 6.88 16.46 4.01
CA LYS A 133 7.21 16.17 5.42
C LYS A 133 6.95 14.71 5.79
N PRO A 134 7.76 14.12 6.68
CA PRO A 134 7.53 12.76 7.17
C PRO A 134 6.26 12.69 8.04
N GLY A 135 5.39 11.74 7.74
CA GLY A 135 4.15 11.51 8.49
C GLY A 135 4.31 10.62 9.71
N LYS A 136 3.22 10.52 10.50
CA LYS A 136 3.15 9.65 11.69
C LYS A 136 3.07 8.17 11.34
N LYS A 137 2.55 7.82 10.16
CA LYS A 137 2.46 6.44 9.68
C LYS A 137 3.81 6.00 9.14
N GLY A 138 4.37 4.98 9.75
CA GLY A 138 5.68 4.46 9.40
C GLY A 138 6.22 3.55 10.49
N ILE A 139 7.24 2.79 10.13
CA ILE A 139 7.96 1.88 11.03
C ILE A 139 9.45 1.94 10.71
N SER A 140 10.27 1.98 11.75
CA SER A 140 11.73 1.96 11.60
C SER A 140 12.25 0.61 12.08
N LEU A 141 12.70 -0.24 11.17
CA LEU A 141 13.21 -1.59 11.43
C LEU A 141 14.71 -1.55 11.71
N SER A 142 15.18 -2.40 12.63
CA SER A 142 16.62 -2.70 12.74
C SER A 142 17.08 -3.59 11.57
N PRO A 143 18.39 -3.72 11.29
CA PRO A 143 18.89 -4.62 10.26
C PRO A 143 18.40 -6.06 10.45
N GLU A 144 18.45 -6.57 11.68
CA GLU A 144 17.93 -7.92 12.01
C GLU A 144 16.44 -8.07 11.68
N GLN A 145 15.61 -7.06 11.95
CA GLN A 145 14.18 -7.10 11.66
C GLN A 145 13.89 -6.98 10.17
N TRP A 146 14.74 -6.23 9.45
CA TRP A 146 14.68 -6.10 8.00
C TRP A 146 15.05 -7.42 7.32
N GLU A 147 16.17 -8.03 7.71
CA GLU A 147 16.56 -9.37 7.25
C GLU A 147 15.47 -10.40 7.56
N LYS A 148 14.88 -10.34 8.77
CA LYS A 148 13.79 -11.24 9.13
C LYS A 148 12.56 -11.05 8.24
N LEU A 149 12.20 -9.80 7.92
CA LEU A 149 11.10 -9.50 7.00
C LEU A 149 11.33 -10.13 5.62
N PHE A 150 12.56 -10.06 5.09
CA PHE A 150 12.89 -10.63 3.78
C PHE A 150 13.11 -12.15 3.81
N SER A 151 13.53 -12.72 4.94
CA SER A 151 13.49 -14.18 5.14
C SER A 151 12.08 -14.76 5.05
N PHE A 152 11.07 -13.91 5.27
CA PHE A 152 9.65 -14.24 5.12
C PHE A 152 9.06 -13.83 3.76
N SER A 153 9.86 -13.39 2.79
CA SER A 153 9.35 -12.91 1.50
C SER A 153 8.45 -13.95 0.80
N ASP A 154 8.88 -15.21 0.78
CA ASP A 154 8.12 -16.31 0.17
C ASP A 154 6.84 -16.60 0.96
N ALA A 155 6.94 -16.63 2.29
CA ALA A 155 5.81 -16.81 3.19
C ALA A 155 4.77 -15.68 3.07
N ILE A 156 5.22 -14.44 2.87
CA ILE A 156 4.34 -13.29 2.63
C ILE A 156 3.65 -13.43 1.27
N THR A 157 4.37 -13.89 0.24
CA THR A 157 3.81 -14.11 -1.10
C THR A 157 2.72 -15.18 -1.07
N GLU A 158 2.98 -16.32 -0.44
CA GLU A 158 1.97 -17.38 -0.24
C GLU A 158 0.80 -16.86 0.63
N ALA A 159 1.07 -16.11 1.71
CA ALA A 159 0.03 -15.52 2.53
C ALA A 159 -0.87 -14.56 1.74
N ILE A 160 -0.32 -13.81 0.78
CA ILE A 160 -1.11 -12.91 -0.08
C ILE A 160 -2.14 -13.72 -0.86
N GLU A 161 -1.74 -14.82 -1.49
CA GLU A 161 -2.63 -15.71 -2.26
C GLU A 161 -3.70 -16.34 -1.37
N LEU A 162 -3.29 -16.92 -0.23
CA LEU A 162 -4.21 -17.57 0.70
C LEU A 162 -5.28 -16.62 1.25
N VAL A 163 -4.88 -15.38 1.56
CA VAL A 163 -5.79 -14.35 2.08
C VAL A 163 -6.70 -13.79 0.99
N GLU A 164 -6.18 -13.64 -0.23
CA GLU A 164 -6.93 -13.21 -1.42
C GLU A 164 -8.03 -14.22 -1.77
N GLU A 165 -7.73 -15.51 -1.73
CA GLU A 165 -8.66 -16.61 -2.05
C GLU A 165 -9.55 -17.07 -0.88
N ASP A 166 -9.39 -16.47 0.31
CA ASP A 166 -10.12 -16.86 1.54
C ASP A 166 -9.87 -18.32 1.97
N LYS A 167 -8.61 -18.75 1.88
CA LYS A 167 -8.13 -20.11 2.19
C LYS A 167 -7.21 -20.16 3.41
N VAL A 168 -7.40 -19.26 4.38
CA VAL A 168 -6.60 -19.25 5.62
C VAL A 168 -7.00 -20.44 6.52
N GLY A 169 -6.31 -21.56 6.33
CA GLY A 169 -6.49 -22.83 7.05
C GLY A 169 -5.40 -23.10 8.10
N MET A 170 -5.53 -24.21 8.84
CA MET A 170 -4.61 -24.57 9.92
C MET A 170 -3.26 -25.08 9.38
N GLU A 171 -3.25 -25.56 8.14
CA GLU A 171 -2.10 -26.08 7.41
C GLU A 171 -1.30 -24.99 6.68
N ALA A 172 -1.88 -23.79 6.54
CA ALA A 172 -1.25 -22.66 5.86
C ALA A 172 0.08 -22.30 6.56
N LEU A 173 1.18 -22.29 5.81
CA LEU A 173 2.50 -21.89 6.31
C LEU A 173 2.96 -22.65 7.57
N ALA A 174 2.57 -23.93 7.72
CA ALA A 174 2.90 -24.75 8.89
C ALA A 174 4.42 -24.90 9.14
N GLY A 175 5.25 -24.73 8.11
CA GLY A 175 6.71 -24.74 8.21
C GLY A 175 7.34 -23.40 8.60
N VAL A 176 6.55 -22.32 8.70
CA VAL A 176 7.06 -20.97 8.95
C VAL A 176 7.09 -20.68 10.46
N PRO A 177 8.27 -20.42 11.04
CA PRO A 177 8.42 -20.32 12.49
C PRO A 177 7.66 -19.11 13.05
N GLY A 178 6.79 -19.38 14.03
CA GLY A 178 6.03 -18.35 14.74
C GLY A 178 4.91 -17.71 13.94
N CYS A 179 4.54 -18.29 12.78
CA CYS A 179 3.36 -17.86 12.03
C CYS A 179 2.10 -17.89 12.91
N ILE A 180 1.31 -16.82 12.85
CA ILE A 180 0.07 -16.66 13.61
C ILE A 180 -1.07 -16.61 12.59
N LEU A 181 -1.87 -17.67 12.57
CA LEU A 181 -3.07 -17.73 11.76
C LEU A 181 -4.20 -16.96 12.45
N ARG A 182 -4.96 -16.21 11.65
CA ARG A 182 -6.12 -15.44 12.10
C ARG A 182 -5.81 -14.53 13.30
N PRO A 183 -4.76 -13.69 13.21
CA PRO A 183 -4.35 -12.83 14.31
C PRO A 183 -5.50 -11.88 14.70
N ASP A 184 -5.63 -11.62 16.00
CA ASP A 184 -6.63 -10.70 16.55
C ASP A 184 -8.09 -11.05 16.17
N GLY A 185 -8.36 -12.30 15.79
CA GLY A 185 -9.67 -12.79 15.35
C GLY A 185 -10.01 -12.47 13.88
N ASP A 186 -9.08 -11.88 13.12
CA ASP A 186 -9.27 -11.62 11.69
C ASP A 186 -9.12 -12.93 10.90
N VAL A 187 -10.25 -13.51 10.50
CA VAL A 187 -10.29 -14.82 9.81
C VAL A 187 -9.56 -14.82 8.46
N ARG A 188 -9.35 -13.65 7.86
CA ARG A 188 -8.64 -13.46 6.58
C ARG A 188 -7.33 -12.72 6.77
N ALA A 189 -6.57 -13.14 7.79
CA ALA A 189 -5.24 -12.62 8.04
C ALA A 189 -4.26 -13.70 8.50
N ILE A 190 -2.99 -13.46 8.19
CA ILE A 190 -1.84 -14.27 8.58
C ILE A 190 -0.75 -13.30 9.05
N ALA A 191 -0.19 -13.51 10.25
CA ALA A 191 0.87 -12.66 10.79
C ALA A 191 2.18 -13.43 10.97
N LEU A 192 3.29 -12.77 10.63
CA LEU A 192 4.65 -13.26 10.75
C LEU A 192 5.44 -12.38 11.73
N PRO A 193 6.06 -12.96 12.77
CA PRO A 193 6.72 -12.19 13.82
C PRO A 193 8.11 -11.71 13.37
N LEU A 194 8.30 -10.39 13.34
CA LEU A 194 9.61 -9.77 13.10
C LEU A 194 10.42 -9.61 14.39
N SER A 195 9.73 -9.51 15.52
CA SER A 195 10.27 -9.51 16.89
C SER A 195 9.14 -9.74 17.89
N ASN A 196 9.44 -9.75 19.19
CA ASN A 196 8.43 -9.85 20.25
C ASN A 196 7.32 -8.79 20.15
N LYS A 197 7.65 -7.59 19.62
CA LYS A 197 6.73 -6.46 19.55
C LYS A 197 6.44 -5.99 18.13
N ARG A 198 6.86 -6.72 17.09
CA ARG A 198 6.63 -6.29 15.69
C ARG A 198 6.23 -7.46 14.83
N ARG A 199 5.24 -7.25 13.97
CA ARG A 199 4.71 -8.26 13.05
C ARG A 199 4.55 -7.67 11.66
N ALA A 200 4.70 -8.52 10.66
CA ALA A 200 4.20 -8.33 9.31
C ALA A 200 2.90 -9.12 9.19
N THR A 201 1.76 -8.45 8.97
CA THR A 201 0.45 -9.10 8.87
C THR A 201 -0.08 -8.92 7.46
N VAL A 202 -0.29 -10.03 6.75
CA VAL A 202 -1.01 -10.05 5.48
C VAL A 202 -2.49 -10.22 5.78
N ARG A 203 -3.33 -9.30 5.30
CA ARG A 203 -4.78 -9.31 5.57
C ARG A 203 -5.60 -8.91 4.37
N TYR A 204 -6.83 -9.43 4.28
CA TYR A 204 -7.80 -8.96 3.31
C TYR A 204 -8.60 -7.82 3.93
N PHE A 205 -8.62 -6.66 3.28
CA PHE A 205 -9.37 -5.51 3.74
C PHE A 205 -10.14 -4.86 2.60
N ARG A 206 -11.46 -4.75 2.78
CA ARG A 206 -12.40 -4.30 1.75
C ARG A 206 -12.28 -5.19 0.50
N ASN A 207 -11.58 -4.73 -0.53
CA ASN A 207 -11.45 -5.42 -1.82
C ASN A 207 -9.98 -5.64 -2.21
N GLY A 208 -9.07 -5.73 -1.23
CA GLY A 208 -7.66 -5.91 -1.54
C GLY A 208 -6.86 -6.46 -0.38
N VAL A 209 -5.67 -6.96 -0.71
CA VAL A 209 -4.69 -7.45 0.26
C VAL A 209 -3.80 -6.30 0.72
N LEU A 210 -3.59 -6.21 2.03
CA LEU A 210 -2.66 -5.29 2.67
C LEU A 210 -1.60 -6.06 3.44
N ILE A 211 -0.37 -5.57 3.36
CA ILE A 211 0.78 -6.05 4.13
C ILE A 211 1.07 -5.00 5.21
N ASP A 212 0.64 -5.29 6.43
CA ASP A 212 0.76 -4.42 7.59
C ASP A 212 2.08 -4.68 8.34
N LEU A 213 3.00 -3.72 8.33
CA LEU A 213 4.19 -3.74 9.18
C LEU A 213 3.89 -2.92 10.43
N ARG A 214 3.73 -3.56 11.60
CA ARG A 214 3.19 -2.89 12.80
C ARG A 214 3.90 -3.27 14.10
N GLU A 215 4.07 -2.28 14.96
CA GLU A 215 4.48 -2.47 16.36
C GLU A 215 3.27 -2.78 17.23
N TYR A 216 3.39 -3.77 18.09
CA TYR A 216 2.40 -4.23 19.04
C TYR A 216 2.82 -3.82 20.46
N TYR A 217 1.83 -3.63 21.30
CA TYR A 217 2.02 -3.38 22.73
C TYR A 217 1.20 -4.40 23.53
N GLU A 218 1.60 -4.63 24.77
CA GLU A 218 0.89 -5.53 25.67
C GLU A 218 0.00 -4.70 26.59
N GLN A 219 -1.23 -5.14 26.76
CA GLN A 219 -2.18 -4.58 27.71
C GLN A 219 -2.96 -5.74 28.32
N ASP A 220 -2.90 -5.90 29.64
CA ASP A 220 -3.57 -6.98 30.39
C ASP A 220 -3.21 -8.40 29.87
N GLY A 221 -1.95 -8.60 29.48
CA GLY A 221 -1.46 -9.87 28.89
C GLY A 221 -1.90 -10.10 27.43
N VAL A 222 -2.66 -9.19 26.84
CA VAL A 222 -3.10 -9.26 25.44
C VAL A 222 -2.22 -8.37 24.57
N SER A 223 -1.67 -8.93 23.50
CA SER A 223 -0.92 -8.19 22.48
C SER A 223 -1.90 -7.45 21.56
N LYS A 224 -1.77 -6.12 21.46
CA LYS A 224 -2.65 -5.26 20.66
C LYS A 224 -1.84 -4.47 19.62
N PRO A 225 -2.41 -4.22 18.42
CA PRO A 225 -1.76 -3.43 17.40
C PRO A 225 -1.61 -1.96 17.84
N GLY A 226 -0.38 -1.43 17.79
CA GLY A 226 -0.06 -0.05 18.11
C GLY A 226 -0.25 0.92 16.94
N LYS A 227 -0.07 2.22 17.20
CA LYS A 227 -0.17 3.28 16.16
C LYS A 227 1.04 3.32 15.21
N LYS A 228 2.20 2.82 15.66
CA LYS A 228 3.42 2.78 14.84
C LYS A 228 3.34 1.61 13.86
N GLY A 229 3.32 1.94 12.59
CA GLY A 229 3.21 0.96 11.52
C GLY A 229 2.79 1.60 10.21
N ILE A 230 2.88 0.80 9.15
CA ILE A 230 2.46 1.17 7.80
C ILE A 230 1.78 -0.04 7.15
N SER A 231 0.79 0.22 6.30
CA SER A 231 0.05 -0.79 5.56
C SER A 231 0.36 -0.64 4.08
N LEU A 232 1.10 -1.57 3.49
CA LEU A 232 1.49 -1.57 2.08
C LEU A 232 0.46 -2.31 1.22
N SER A 233 0.18 -1.83 0.01
CA SER A 233 -0.53 -2.62 -1.01
C SER A 233 0.39 -3.69 -1.61
N LYS A 234 -0.18 -4.65 -2.35
CA LYS A 234 0.59 -5.66 -3.12
C LYS A 234 1.65 -5.00 -4.01
N ASP A 235 1.28 -3.97 -4.76
CA ASP A 235 2.21 -3.24 -5.64
C ASP A 235 3.34 -2.57 -4.87
N GLN A 236 3.05 -2.01 -3.69
CA GLN A 236 4.07 -1.36 -2.86
C GLN A 236 4.98 -2.38 -2.17
N TRP A 237 4.46 -3.56 -1.85
CA TRP A 237 5.27 -4.68 -1.38
C TRP A 237 6.22 -5.18 -2.48
N MET A 238 5.71 -5.37 -3.71
CA MET A 238 6.56 -5.73 -4.86
C MET A 238 7.62 -4.66 -5.13
N ALA A 239 7.24 -3.38 -5.13
CA ALA A 239 8.21 -2.28 -5.28
C ALA A 239 9.28 -2.30 -4.18
N LEU A 240 8.92 -2.66 -2.94
CA LEU A 240 9.86 -2.83 -1.83
C LEU A 240 10.81 -4.02 -2.07
N GLN A 241 10.30 -5.14 -2.59
CA GLN A 241 11.11 -6.32 -2.94
C GLN A 241 12.13 -5.99 -4.04
N GLU A 242 11.74 -5.24 -5.07
CA GLU A 242 12.65 -4.89 -6.16
C GLU A 242 13.84 -4.04 -5.73
N VAL A 243 13.73 -3.30 -4.62
CA VAL A 243 14.80 -2.45 -4.09
C VAL A 243 15.44 -3.02 -2.82
N ALA A 244 15.05 -4.24 -2.42
CA ALA A 244 15.43 -4.81 -1.14
C ALA A 244 16.94 -5.02 -1.01
N ASP A 245 17.58 -5.51 -2.09
CA ASP A 245 19.01 -5.75 -2.12
C ASP A 245 19.78 -4.42 -1.99
N GLU A 246 19.37 -3.38 -2.74
CA GLU A 246 19.98 -2.06 -2.66
C GLU A 246 19.82 -1.42 -1.27
N ILE A 247 18.67 -1.63 -0.61
CA ILE A 247 18.44 -1.17 0.77
C ILE A 247 19.37 -1.90 1.74
N THR A 248 19.54 -3.21 1.57
CA THR A 248 20.41 -4.04 2.41
C THR A 248 21.87 -3.60 2.26
N GLU A 249 22.34 -3.44 1.03
CA GLU A 249 23.68 -2.90 0.77
C GLU A 249 23.87 -1.49 1.35
N ALA A 250 22.86 -0.62 1.25
CA ALA A 250 22.91 0.70 1.84
C ALA A 250 22.99 0.63 3.37
N ALA A 251 22.27 -0.29 4.01
CA ALA A 251 22.33 -0.50 5.45
C ALA A 251 23.70 -1.03 5.89
N ASP A 252 24.33 -1.89 5.10
CA ASP A 252 25.66 -2.42 5.42
C ASP A 252 26.76 -1.35 5.35
N ARG A 253 26.61 -0.37 4.44
CA ARG A 253 27.59 0.73 4.22
C ARG A 253 27.60 1.81 5.30
N LEU A 254 26.53 2.00 6.09
CA LEU A 254 26.42 3.03 7.14
C LEU A 254 27.17 2.70 8.44
#